data_AF-A0A0G0N2D3-F1
#
_entry.id   AF-A0A0G0N2D3-F1
#
_cell.length_a   1.000
_cell.length_b   1.000
_cell.length_c   1.000
_cell.angle_alpha   90.00
_cell.angle_beta   90.00
_cell.angle_gamma   90.00
#
_symmetry.space_group_name_H-M   'P 1'
#
loop_
_entity.id
_entity.type
_entity.pdbx_description
1 polymer ?
#
loop_
_entity_poly.entity_id
_entity_poly.type
_entity_poly.pdbx_seq_one_letter_code
_entity_poly.pdbx_strand_id
1 'polypeptide(L)'
;VNLVVSEKNLDEVLNVVKMARTIGASVWLQPYDPYNWETRKTLNRTQYHEKYPLWVSEHNFPKLEKVIKAVIKLKKNDASLIINSLEHLSAMTKYFAVKLNRKTCNIGYRSFVIGPFGEVSVCRFGEVGNIRKQSIKEIWRSKKYNDVRKVANHCDYDCLLGCMYDPSIFSWIKSGLSLVAKKFSK
;
A
#
# COMPACT_ATOMS: atom_id res chain seq x y z
N VAL A 1 9.81 3.97 8.77
CA VAL A 1 8.82 5.07 8.75
C VAL A 1 7.72 4.71 7.76
N ASN A 2 6.45 4.84 8.14
CA ASN A 2 5.32 4.75 7.23
C ASN A 2 4.73 6.15 7.05
N LEU A 3 4.58 6.61 5.81
CA LEU A 3 4.02 7.92 5.48
C LEU A 3 2.83 7.75 4.55
N VAL A 4 1.70 8.33 4.94
CA VAL A 4 0.53 8.46 4.06
C VAL A 4 0.73 9.67 3.14
N VAL A 5 0.75 9.46 1.84
CA VAL A 5 0.82 10.50 0.80
C VAL A 5 -0.59 11.02 0.54
N SER A 6 -0.79 12.32 0.69
CA SER A 6 -2.08 12.99 0.59
C SER A 6 -1.92 14.38 -0.01
N GLU A 7 -3.03 15.05 -0.31
CA GLU A 7 -3.06 16.44 -0.76
C GLU A 7 -2.23 17.38 0.13
N LYS A 8 -2.34 17.20 1.45
CA LYS A 8 -1.80 18.15 2.43
C LYS A 8 -0.29 18.08 2.61
N ASN A 9 0.36 16.98 2.21
CA ASN A 9 1.76 16.73 2.58
C ASN A 9 2.66 16.38 1.40
N LEU A 10 2.23 16.65 0.16
CA LEU A 10 3.07 16.41 -1.03
C LEU A 10 4.44 17.09 -0.92
N ASP A 11 4.50 18.31 -0.39
CA ASP A 11 5.74 19.08 -0.24
C ASP A 11 6.68 18.51 0.84
N GLU A 12 6.16 17.67 1.75
CA GLU A 12 6.91 17.10 2.86
C GLU A 12 7.44 15.70 2.58
N VAL A 13 6.91 14.99 1.57
CA VAL A 13 7.28 13.59 1.26
C VAL A 13 8.80 13.42 1.17
N LEU A 14 9.48 14.32 0.44
CA LEU A 14 10.93 14.23 0.28
C LEU A 14 11.69 14.58 1.56
N ASN A 15 11.14 15.42 2.43
CA ASN A 15 11.73 15.76 3.72
C ASN A 15 11.66 14.57 4.67
N VAL A 16 10.54 13.85 4.70
CA VAL A 16 10.41 12.60 5.48
C VAL A 16 11.38 11.53 4.96
N VAL A 17 11.55 11.41 3.64
CA VAL A 17 12.53 10.47 3.06
C VAL A 17 13.97 10.83 3.44
N LYS A 18 14.31 12.13 3.44
CA LYS A 18 15.62 12.60 3.92
C LYS A 18 15.82 12.31 5.42
N MET A 19 14.82 12.62 6.24
CA MET A 19 14.84 12.34 7.68
C MET A 19 15.05 10.85 7.94
N ALA A 20 14.31 9.98 7.25
CA ALA A 20 14.45 8.53 7.38
C ALA A 20 15.88 8.07 7.06
N ARG A 21 16.51 8.63 6.01
CA ARG A 21 17.92 8.37 5.72
C ARG A 21 18.83 8.78 6.88
N THR A 22 18.63 9.97 7.45
CA THR A 22 19.45 10.48 8.57
C THR A 22 19.38 9.58 9.79
N ILE A 23 18.20 9.05 10.13
CA ILE A 23 18.00 8.16 11.28
C ILE A 23 18.27 6.69 10.96
N GLY A 24 18.74 6.37 9.75
CA GLY A 24 19.01 4.99 9.33
C GLY A 24 17.77 4.11 9.13
N ALA A 25 16.59 4.72 8.91
CA ALA A 25 15.33 4.02 8.69
C ALA A 25 14.94 3.95 7.21
N SER A 26 14.20 2.90 6.85
CA SER A 26 13.52 2.79 5.56
C SER A 26 12.13 3.43 5.59
N VAL A 27 11.63 3.85 4.44
CA VAL A 27 10.30 4.47 4.27
C VAL A 27 9.38 3.57 3.46
N TRP A 28 8.16 3.41 3.94
CA TRP A 28 7.02 2.95 3.17
C TRP A 28 6.09 4.14 2.90
N LEU A 29 5.80 4.41 1.63
CA LEU A 29 4.83 5.40 1.20
C LEU A 29 3.50 4.70 0.91
N GLN A 30 2.44 5.14 1.57
CA GLN A 30 1.08 4.63 1.37
C GLN A 30 0.25 5.76 0.73
N PRO A 31 -0.43 5.58 -0.40
CA PRO A 31 -1.37 6.60 -0.84
C PRO A 31 -2.55 6.68 0.15
N TYR A 32 -3.05 7.89 0.41
CA TYR A 32 -4.27 8.07 1.18
C TYR A 32 -5.43 7.30 0.54
N ASP A 33 -6.09 6.47 1.35
CA ASP A 33 -7.26 5.71 0.97
C ASP A 33 -8.37 6.03 1.97
N PRO A 34 -9.54 6.55 1.54
CA PRO A 34 -10.61 6.92 2.44
C PRO A 34 -11.39 5.71 2.98
N TYR A 35 -11.00 4.49 2.64
CA TYR A 35 -11.69 3.23 3.00
C TYR A 35 -13.17 3.21 2.59
N ASN A 36 -13.55 4.03 1.62
CA ASN A 36 -14.91 4.06 1.10
C ASN A 36 -14.98 3.35 -0.26
N TRP A 37 -15.28 2.06 -0.19
CA TRP A 37 -15.17 1.13 -1.31
C TRP A 37 -16.26 1.26 -2.37
N GLU A 38 -17.34 1.98 -2.06
CA GLU A 38 -18.51 2.12 -2.94
C GLU A 38 -18.50 3.45 -3.69
N THR A 39 -18.18 4.55 -2.99
CA THR A 39 -18.32 5.90 -3.55
C THR A 39 -17.32 6.20 -4.67
N ARG A 40 -16.17 5.50 -4.74
CA ARG A 40 -15.16 5.74 -5.78
C ARG A 40 -15.62 5.36 -7.19
N LYS A 41 -16.62 4.49 -7.30
CA LYS A 41 -17.14 4.08 -8.62
C LYS A 41 -18.10 5.09 -9.22
N THR A 42 -18.68 5.96 -8.39
CA THR A 42 -19.81 6.83 -8.74
C THR A 42 -19.42 8.30 -8.86
N LEU A 43 -18.30 8.72 -8.26
CA LEU A 43 -17.84 10.11 -8.30
C LEU A 43 -16.78 10.32 -9.36
N ASN A 44 -16.82 11.49 -10.02
CA ASN A 44 -15.69 11.98 -10.80
C ASN A 44 -14.57 12.49 -9.85
N ARG A 45 -13.42 12.84 -10.44
CA ARG A 45 -12.22 13.22 -9.68
C ARG A 45 -12.42 14.46 -8.81
N THR A 46 -13.06 15.50 -9.32
CA THR A 46 -13.38 16.72 -8.56
C THR A 46 -14.29 16.41 -7.39
N GLN A 47 -15.40 15.73 -7.64
CA GLN A 47 -16.36 15.33 -6.59
C GLN A 47 -15.71 14.43 -5.54
N TYR A 48 -14.78 13.56 -5.96
CA TYR A 48 -14.07 12.68 -5.05
C TYR A 48 -13.12 13.47 -4.12
N HIS A 49 -12.43 14.47 -4.65
CA HIS A 49 -11.61 15.39 -3.84
C HIS A 49 -12.47 16.25 -2.91
N GLU A 50 -13.57 16.82 -3.39
CA GLU A 50 -14.51 17.59 -2.55
C GLU A 50 -15.02 16.77 -1.37
N LYS A 51 -15.39 15.50 -1.62
CA LYS A 51 -15.82 14.58 -0.57
C LYS A 51 -14.68 14.11 0.33
N TYR A 52 -13.47 13.95 -0.22
CA TYR A 52 -12.28 13.49 0.50
C TYR A 52 -11.12 14.46 0.29
N PRO A 53 -11.04 15.57 1.06
CA PRO A 53 -10.04 16.63 0.82
C PRO A 53 -8.58 16.22 0.99
N LEU A 54 -8.31 15.02 1.53
CA LEU A 54 -6.97 14.43 1.60
C LEU A 54 -6.57 13.68 0.32
N TRP A 55 -7.53 13.39 -0.57
CA TRP A 55 -7.25 12.87 -1.90
C TRP A 55 -6.56 13.95 -2.72
N VAL A 56 -5.53 13.59 -3.49
CA VAL A 56 -4.79 14.60 -4.26
C VAL A 56 -5.70 15.21 -5.32
N SER A 57 -5.79 16.54 -5.36
CA SER A 57 -6.60 17.26 -6.35
C SER A 57 -5.92 17.25 -7.72
N GLU A 58 -6.71 17.41 -8.79
CA GLU A 58 -6.16 17.44 -10.15
C GLU A 58 -5.10 18.55 -10.35
N HIS A 59 -5.32 19.69 -9.70
CA HIS A 59 -4.40 20.82 -9.70
C HIS A 59 -3.00 20.43 -9.19
N ASN A 60 -2.93 19.52 -8.22
CA ASN A 60 -1.68 19.06 -7.62
C ASN A 60 -1.05 17.84 -8.31
N PHE A 61 -1.59 17.36 -9.42
CA PHE A 61 -1.02 16.20 -10.13
C PHE A 61 0.40 16.42 -10.67
N PRO A 62 0.74 17.58 -11.27
CA PRO A 62 2.12 17.86 -11.66
C PRO A 62 3.08 17.78 -10.47
N LYS A 63 2.65 18.24 -9.29
CA LYS A 63 3.42 18.16 -8.05
C LYS A 63 3.57 16.70 -7.59
N LEU A 64 2.48 15.94 -7.55
CA LEU A 64 2.51 14.52 -7.23
C LEU A 64 3.48 13.75 -8.14
N GLU A 65 3.41 13.96 -9.46
CA GLU A 65 4.33 13.31 -10.40
C GLU A 65 5.79 13.66 -10.12
N LYS A 66 6.08 14.94 -9.86
CA LYS A 66 7.43 15.41 -9.54
C LYS A 66 7.96 14.72 -8.28
N VAL A 67 7.14 14.65 -7.23
CA VAL A 67 7.47 13.99 -5.96
C VAL A 67 7.74 12.50 -6.19
N ILE A 68 6.84 11.78 -6.86
CA ILE A 68 6.99 10.33 -7.12
C ILE A 68 8.22 10.04 -7.99
N LYS A 69 8.49 10.84 -9.03
CA LYS A 69 9.71 10.70 -9.85
C LYS A 69 10.98 10.89 -9.00
N ALA A 70 10.98 11.86 -8.09
CA ALA A 70 12.10 12.08 -7.17
C ALA A 70 12.30 10.91 -6.20
N VAL A 71 11.22 10.36 -5.63
CA VAL A 71 11.26 9.15 -4.78
C VAL A 71 11.81 7.95 -5.56
N ILE A 72 11.34 7.72 -6.80
CA ILE A 72 11.85 6.64 -7.64
C ILE A 72 13.35 6.77 -7.89
N LYS A 73 13.84 8.00 -8.18
CA LYS A 73 15.27 8.27 -8.34
C LYS A 73 16.04 7.92 -7.07
N LEU A 74 15.54 8.32 -5.90
CA LEU A 74 16.15 7.98 -4.61
C LEU A 74 16.20 6.47 -4.38
N LYS A 75 15.14 5.73 -4.68
CA LYS A 75 15.11 4.25 -4.55
C LYS A 75 16.12 3.57 -5.48
N LYS A 76 16.25 4.06 -6.72
CA LYS A 76 17.21 3.51 -7.68
C LYS A 76 18.65 3.69 -7.20
N ASN A 77 18.95 4.82 -6.57
CA ASN A 77 20.26 5.12 -5.99
C ASN A 77 20.50 4.39 -4.67
N ASP A 78 19.44 4.15 -3.90
CA ASP A 78 19.49 3.52 -2.59
C ASP A 78 18.29 2.59 -2.40
N ALA A 79 18.49 1.32 -2.74
CA ALA A 79 17.43 0.31 -2.72
C ALA A 79 16.88 0.07 -1.30
N SER A 80 17.69 0.31 -0.27
CA SER A 80 17.34 0.08 1.14
C SER A 80 16.49 1.19 1.75
N LEU A 81 16.50 2.40 1.18
CA LEU A 81 15.82 3.56 1.78
C LEU A 81 14.31 3.52 1.59
N ILE A 82 13.83 3.02 0.47
CA ILE A 82 12.40 3.01 0.13
C ILE A 82 11.95 1.57 -0.11
N ILE A 83 11.01 1.12 0.72
CA ILE A 83 10.54 -0.27 0.75
C ILE A 83 9.66 -0.57 -0.46
N ASN A 84 8.80 0.37 -0.86
CA ASN A 84 7.86 0.22 -1.98
C ASN A 84 8.56 -0.31 -3.25
N SER A 85 7.88 -1.15 -4.02
CA SER A 85 8.38 -1.55 -5.34
C SER A 85 8.32 -0.39 -6.33
N LEU A 86 9.08 -0.46 -7.42
CA LEU A 86 9.01 0.59 -8.47
C LEU A 86 7.64 0.62 -9.14
N GLU A 87 6.99 -0.53 -9.28
CA GLU A 87 5.63 -0.66 -9.80
C GLU A 87 4.62 0.00 -8.86
N HIS A 88 4.75 -0.20 -7.55
CA HIS A 88 3.87 0.42 -6.56
C HIS A 88 4.01 1.94 -6.56
N LEU A 89 5.24 2.46 -6.55
CA LEU A 89 5.50 3.90 -6.64
C LEU A 89 4.93 4.51 -7.94
N SER A 90 5.18 3.86 -9.08
CA SER A 90 4.68 4.33 -10.39
C SER A 90 3.16 4.26 -10.50
N ALA A 91 2.51 3.37 -9.75
CA ALA A 91 1.06 3.27 -9.70
C ALA A 91 0.41 4.38 -8.86
N MET A 92 1.12 5.04 -7.94
CA MET A 92 0.54 6.08 -7.08
C MET A 92 -0.02 7.27 -7.87
N THR A 93 0.70 7.74 -8.89
CA THR A 93 0.20 8.83 -9.74
C THR A 93 -1.10 8.44 -10.44
N LYS A 94 -1.16 7.21 -10.96
CA LYS A 94 -2.36 6.64 -11.59
C LYS A 94 -3.48 6.43 -10.59
N TYR A 95 -3.20 6.05 -9.35
CA TYR A 95 -4.21 5.83 -8.31
C TYR A 95 -4.97 7.11 -7.99
N PHE A 96 -4.27 8.24 -7.87
CA PHE A 96 -4.92 9.54 -7.67
C PHE A 96 -5.59 10.06 -8.95
N ALA A 97 -5.04 9.74 -10.12
CA ALA A 97 -5.50 10.28 -11.40
C ALA A 97 -6.58 9.49 -12.16
N VAL A 98 -6.68 8.18 -11.95
CA VAL A 98 -7.50 7.24 -12.76
C VAL A 98 -7.94 6.03 -11.91
N LYS A 99 -8.84 5.20 -12.45
CA LYS A 99 -8.97 3.79 -12.06
C LYS A 99 -7.68 3.03 -12.38
N LEU A 100 -7.15 2.29 -11.40
CA LEU A 100 -5.95 1.47 -11.62
C LEU A 100 -6.27 0.29 -12.55
N ASN A 101 -5.39 0.01 -13.52
CA ASN A 101 -5.42 -1.27 -14.23
C ASN A 101 -5.07 -2.38 -13.23
N ARG A 102 -6.05 -3.24 -12.98
CA ARG A 102 -6.06 -4.15 -11.83
C ARG A 102 -5.08 -5.30 -11.95
N LYS A 103 -4.60 -5.72 -10.79
CA LYS A 103 -4.15 -7.10 -10.54
C LYS A 103 -5.22 -7.81 -9.72
N THR A 104 -5.34 -9.13 -9.91
CA THR A 104 -6.17 -9.99 -9.05
C THR A 104 -5.81 -9.77 -7.58
N CYS A 105 -6.82 -9.50 -6.73
CA CYS A 105 -6.61 -9.31 -5.30
C CYS A 105 -6.44 -10.65 -4.60
N ASN A 106 -5.19 -10.97 -4.26
CA ASN A 106 -4.81 -12.23 -3.63
C ASN A 106 -4.80 -12.14 -2.10
N ILE A 107 -5.46 -11.15 -1.50
CA ILE A 107 -5.41 -10.93 -0.04
C ILE A 107 -5.88 -12.14 0.75
N GLY A 108 -6.90 -12.84 0.25
CA GLY A 108 -7.42 -14.09 0.84
C GLY A 108 -6.43 -15.27 0.81
N TYR A 109 -5.27 -15.13 0.20
CA TYR A 109 -4.21 -16.14 0.24
C TYR A 109 -2.96 -15.65 0.99
N ARG A 110 -2.92 -14.38 1.38
CA ARG A 110 -1.71 -13.73 1.87
C ARG A 110 -1.81 -13.29 3.32
N SER A 111 -2.95 -12.77 3.73
CA SER A 111 -3.10 -12.28 5.09
C SER A 111 -4.54 -12.28 5.57
N PHE A 112 -4.65 -12.19 6.89
CA PHE A 112 -5.86 -11.94 7.65
C PHE A 112 -5.48 -11.04 8.83
N VAL A 113 -6.48 -10.42 9.44
CA VAL A 113 -6.32 -9.64 10.67
C VAL A 113 -6.98 -10.43 11.80
N ILE A 114 -6.32 -10.50 12.95
CA ILE A 114 -6.91 -10.98 14.19
C ILE A 114 -7.25 -9.75 15.01
N GLY A 115 -8.54 -9.53 15.28
CA GLY A 115 -8.99 -8.46 16.15
C GLY A 115 -8.81 -8.79 17.63
N PRO A 116 -8.99 -7.81 18.53
CA PRO A 116 -8.66 -7.93 19.94
C PRO A 116 -9.46 -9.01 20.69
N PHE A 117 -10.63 -9.43 20.18
CA PHE A 117 -11.45 -10.50 20.76
C PHE A 117 -11.27 -11.84 20.05
N GLY A 118 -10.23 -11.96 19.20
CA GLY A 118 -9.85 -13.17 18.50
C GLY A 118 -10.58 -13.39 17.16
N GLU A 119 -11.47 -12.50 16.76
CA GLU A 119 -12.13 -12.51 15.45
C GLU A 119 -11.08 -12.43 14.34
N VAL A 120 -11.18 -13.34 13.38
CA VAL A 120 -10.32 -13.37 12.19
C VAL A 120 -11.10 -12.76 11.05
N SER A 121 -10.57 -11.75 10.40
CA SER A 121 -11.18 -11.12 9.23
C SER A 121 -10.19 -10.96 8.08
N VAL A 122 -10.70 -10.82 6.87
CA VAL A 122 -9.86 -10.64 5.67
C VAL A 122 -10.34 -9.41 4.93
N CYS A 123 -9.57 -8.32 5.02
CA CYS A 123 -9.92 -7.04 4.39
C CYS A 123 -11.38 -6.65 4.71
N ARG A 124 -12.13 -6.17 3.73
CA ARG A 124 -13.54 -5.80 3.85
C ARG A 124 -14.53 -6.97 3.75
N PHE A 125 -14.07 -8.21 3.65
CA PHE A 125 -14.93 -9.38 3.37
C PHE A 125 -15.55 -9.99 4.64
N GLY A 126 -15.41 -9.32 5.78
CA GLY A 126 -16.00 -9.70 7.05
C GLY A 126 -15.18 -10.73 7.84
N GLU A 127 -15.74 -11.12 8.97
CA GLU A 127 -15.17 -12.13 9.87
C GLU A 127 -15.29 -13.53 9.25
N VAL A 128 -14.24 -14.34 9.33
CA VAL A 128 -14.16 -15.71 8.81
C VAL A 128 -14.04 -16.78 9.90
N GLY A 129 -13.84 -16.38 11.16
CA GLY A 129 -13.78 -17.28 12.32
C GLY A 129 -13.28 -16.56 13.57
N ASN A 130 -13.04 -17.28 14.66
CA ASN A 130 -12.47 -16.71 15.88
C ASN A 130 -11.44 -17.67 16.51
N ILE A 131 -10.22 -17.19 16.76
CA ILE A 131 -9.10 -18.01 17.27
C ILE A 131 -9.32 -18.53 18.70
N ARG A 132 -10.28 -17.97 19.45
CA ARG A 132 -10.67 -18.45 20.78
C ARG A 132 -11.54 -19.71 20.71
N LYS A 133 -12.08 -20.02 19.53
CA LYS A 133 -13.00 -21.15 19.30
C LYS A 133 -12.43 -22.19 18.34
N GLN A 134 -11.54 -21.77 17.44
CA GLN A 134 -11.00 -22.58 16.35
C GLN A 134 -9.51 -22.29 16.18
N SER A 135 -8.72 -23.28 15.80
CA SER A 135 -7.35 -23.06 15.37
C SER A 135 -7.29 -22.25 14.07
N ILE A 136 -6.19 -21.52 13.84
CA ILE A 136 -5.95 -20.80 12.58
C ILE A 136 -6.05 -21.76 11.37
N LYS A 137 -5.59 -23.01 11.52
CA LYS A 137 -5.64 -24.02 10.45
C LYS A 137 -7.09 -24.39 10.10
N GLU A 138 -7.97 -24.53 11.08
CA GLU A 138 -9.39 -24.78 10.87
C GLU A 138 -10.07 -23.59 10.19
N ILE A 139 -9.82 -22.37 10.69
CA ILE A 139 -10.35 -21.13 10.09
C ILE A 139 -9.89 -21.00 8.63
N TRP A 140 -8.59 -21.19 8.36
CA TRP A 140 -7.99 -21.09 7.03
C TRP A 140 -8.54 -22.11 6.01
N ARG A 141 -8.92 -23.30 6.48
CA ARG A 141 -9.50 -24.37 5.65
C ARG A 141 -11.03 -24.34 5.61
N SER A 142 -11.66 -23.45 6.37
CA SER A 142 -13.11 -23.37 6.47
C SER A 142 -13.76 -22.97 5.13
N LYS A 143 -15.03 -23.36 4.96
CA LYS A 143 -15.84 -22.92 3.83
C LYS A 143 -15.93 -21.39 3.77
N LYS A 144 -16.13 -20.73 4.91
CA LYS A 144 -16.26 -19.26 5.01
C LYS A 144 -15.02 -18.54 4.48
N TYR A 145 -13.83 -19.03 4.82
CA TYR A 145 -12.56 -18.48 4.32
C TYR A 145 -12.39 -18.74 2.81
N ASN A 146 -12.78 -19.94 2.33
CA ASN A 146 -12.78 -20.24 0.88
C ASN A 146 -13.73 -19.35 0.09
N ASP A 147 -14.90 -19.01 0.62
CA ASP A 147 -15.84 -18.10 -0.02
C ASP A 147 -15.24 -16.68 -0.11
N VAL A 148 -14.55 -16.22 0.93
CA VAL A 148 -13.79 -14.96 0.89
C VAL A 148 -12.73 -14.96 -0.20
N ARG A 149 -11.98 -16.05 -0.39
CA ARG A 149 -10.98 -16.15 -1.48
C ARG A 149 -11.61 -15.95 -2.86
N LYS A 150 -12.77 -16.57 -3.08
CA LYS A 150 -13.52 -16.43 -4.34
C LYS A 150 -13.95 -14.99 -4.58
N VAL A 151 -14.49 -14.32 -3.55
CA VAL A 151 -14.93 -12.91 -3.66
C VAL A 151 -13.73 -11.97 -3.80
N ALA A 152 -12.65 -12.21 -3.06
CA ALA A 152 -11.43 -11.41 -3.11
C ALA A 152 -10.80 -11.41 -4.50
N ASN A 153 -10.72 -12.57 -5.17
CA ASN A 153 -10.19 -12.67 -6.53
C ASN A 153 -10.97 -11.83 -7.56
N HIS A 154 -12.24 -11.56 -7.28
CA HIS A 154 -13.12 -10.73 -8.12
C HIS A 154 -13.33 -9.33 -7.53
N CYS A 155 -12.53 -8.93 -6.53
CA CYS A 155 -12.65 -7.64 -5.89
C CYS A 155 -12.44 -6.52 -6.91
N ASP A 156 -13.43 -5.64 -6.99
CA ASP A 156 -13.45 -4.55 -7.93
C ASP A 156 -13.21 -3.18 -7.29
N TYR A 157 -12.40 -3.16 -6.24
CA TYR A 157 -11.92 -1.94 -5.62
C TYR A 157 -10.49 -1.65 -6.10
N ASP A 158 -10.24 -0.43 -6.55
CA ASP A 158 -8.95 -0.02 -7.10
C ASP A 158 -7.96 0.35 -5.98
N CYS A 159 -7.63 -0.66 -5.16
CA CYS A 159 -6.78 -0.56 -3.99
C CYS A 159 -5.29 -0.39 -4.37
N LEU A 160 -4.58 0.53 -3.69
CA LEU A 160 -3.12 0.63 -3.76
C LEU A 160 -2.46 0.50 -2.36
N LEU A 161 -3.17 -0.11 -1.42
CA LEU A 161 -2.62 -0.39 -0.09
C LEU A 161 -1.50 -1.43 -0.19
N GLY A 162 -0.54 -1.39 0.74
CA GLY A 162 0.63 -2.27 0.72
C GLY A 162 0.35 -3.78 0.71
N CYS A 163 -0.83 -4.20 1.16
CA CYS A 163 -1.24 -5.61 1.12
C CYS A 163 -1.35 -6.19 -0.31
N MET A 164 -1.44 -5.34 -1.33
CA MET A 164 -1.50 -5.72 -2.74
C MET A 164 -0.13 -5.73 -3.43
N TYR A 165 0.88 -5.12 -2.81
CA TYR A 165 2.18 -4.85 -3.44
C TYR A 165 3.32 -5.21 -2.49
N ASP A 166 3.72 -6.47 -2.55
CA ASP A 166 4.96 -6.92 -1.90
C ASP A 166 6.15 -6.75 -2.84
N PRO A 167 7.30 -6.24 -2.35
CA PRO A 167 8.54 -6.31 -3.10
C PRO A 167 8.90 -7.76 -3.44
N SER A 168 9.44 -7.99 -4.64
CA SER A 168 9.93 -9.31 -5.02
C SER A 168 11.11 -9.74 -4.15
N ILE A 169 11.38 -11.04 -4.08
CA ILE A 169 12.55 -11.57 -3.36
C ILE A 169 13.86 -10.94 -3.83
N PHE A 170 14.00 -10.68 -5.14
CA PHE A 170 15.15 -9.97 -5.70
C PHE A 170 15.28 -8.54 -5.19
N SER A 171 14.16 -7.83 -4.98
CA SER A 171 14.17 -6.50 -4.36
C SER A 171 14.67 -6.56 -2.92
N TRP A 172 14.30 -7.60 -2.17
CA TRP A 172 14.78 -7.80 -0.80
C TRP A 172 16.28 -8.10 -0.76
N ILE A 173 16.76 -9.00 -1.63
CA ILE A 173 18.20 -9.31 -1.76
C ILE A 173 18.99 -8.05 -2.10
N LYS A 174 18.55 -7.27 -3.11
CA LYS A 174 19.22 -6.02 -3.49
C LYS A 174 19.24 -5.01 -2.34
N SER A 175 18.17 -4.92 -1.57
CA SER A 175 18.10 -4.04 -0.40
C SER A 175 19.07 -4.49 0.69
N GLY A 176 19.14 -5.80 0.95
CA GLY A 176 20.11 -6.40 1.88
C GLY A 176 21.56 -6.13 1.46
N LEU A 177 21.92 -6.40 0.22
CA LEU A 177 23.25 -6.11 -0.32
C LEU A 177 23.62 -4.63 -0.21
N SER A 178 22.66 -3.73 -0.47
CA SER A 178 22.86 -2.28 -0.31
C SER A 178 23.14 -1.88 1.15
N LEU A 179 22.48 -2.50 2.12
CA LEU A 179 22.76 -2.28 3.54
C LEU A 179 24.15 -2.78 3.93
N VAL A 180 24.54 -3.96 3.45
CA VAL A 180 25.87 -4.53 3.71
C VAL A 180 26.96 -3.64 3.13
N ALA A 181 26.84 -3.22 1.86
CA ALA A 181 27.81 -2.33 1.22
C ALA A 181 28.03 -1.03 2.01
N LYS A 182 26.95 -0.40 2.50
CA LYS A 182 27.03 0.81 3.32
C LYS A 182 27.74 0.61 4.66
N LYS A 183 27.66 -0.59 5.24
CA LYS A 183 28.35 -0.91 6.50
C LYS A 183 29.87 -0.95 6.30
N PHE A 184 30.33 -1.32 5.11
CA PHE A 184 31.76 -1.39 4.76
C PHE A 184 32.32 -0.14 4.07
N SER A 185 31.46 0.82 3.69
CA SER A 185 31.87 2.12 3.14
C SER A 185 31.96 3.23 4.21
N LYS A 186 31.79 2.89 5.49
CA LYS A 186 32.06 3.74 6.65
C LYS A 186 33.35 3.27 7.31
#